data_AF-A0A8H4UX10-F1
#
_entry.id   AF-A0A8H4UX10-F1
#
_cell.length_a   1.000
_cell.length_b   1.000
_cell.length_c   1.000
_cell.angle_alpha   90.00
_cell.angle_beta   90.00
_cell.angle_gamma   90.00
#
_symmetry.space_group_name_H-M   'P 1'
#
loop_
_entity.id
_entity.type
_entity.pdbx_description
1 polymer ?
#
loop_
_entity_poly.entity_id
_entity_poly.type
_entity_poly.pdbx_seq_one_letter_code
_entity_poly.pdbx_strand_id
1 'polypeptide(L)'
;MDLPETHPLTTSVLSSFGPNSLPRAREILTGLIRYLHAFCRDVNLSPEELYIAIDALNRSGQMSNHERNETLLISDCLGVEALVDSQTQKALENDNSTNSCILGPFYTADPPRYEKGESIIQKNLGGEVTFFHGRILDADTNLPVAGMSNTRLE
;
A
#
# COMPACT_ATOMS: atom_id res chain seq x y z
N MET A 1 -21.67 2.36 -1.06
CA MET A 1 -22.20 3.58 -0.42
C MET A 1 -22.51 4.54 -1.55
N ASP A 2 -23.79 4.78 -1.81
CA ASP A 2 -24.15 5.80 -2.81
C ASP A 2 -23.70 7.16 -2.29
N LEU A 3 -22.95 7.88 -3.12
CA LEU A 3 -22.50 9.22 -2.76
C LEU A 3 -23.73 10.15 -2.67
N PRO A 4 -23.83 10.97 -1.61
CA PRO A 4 -24.90 11.96 -1.52
C PRO A 4 -24.85 12.94 -2.70
N GLU A 5 -25.95 13.65 -2.93
CA GLU A 5 -26.09 14.61 -4.02
C GLU A 5 -24.86 15.53 -4.16
N THR A 6 -24.37 15.67 -5.39
CA THR A 6 -23.13 16.39 -5.68
C THR A 6 -23.30 17.89 -5.49
N HIS A 7 -22.58 18.45 -4.51
CA HIS A 7 -22.52 19.90 -4.26
C HIS A 7 -22.03 20.69 -5.50
N PRO A 8 -22.57 21.89 -5.79
CA PRO A 8 -22.21 22.67 -6.98
C PRO A 8 -20.70 22.92 -7.13
N LEU A 9 -19.99 23.19 -6.02
CA LEU A 9 -18.53 23.33 -6.01
C LEU A 9 -17.82 22.05 -6.51
N THR A 10 -18.28 20.86 -6.09
CA THR A 10 -17.73 19.59 -6.58
C THR A 10 -17.90 19.52 -8.10
N THR A 11 -19.07 19.85 -8.63
CA THR A 11 -19.32 19.88 -10.09
C THR A 11 -18.42 20.86 -10.83
N SER A 12 -18.18 22.05 -10.28
CA SER A 12 -17.28 23.05 -10.87
C SER A 12 -15.83 22.53 -10.93
N VAL A 13 -15.33 21.92 -9.85
CA VAL A 13 -13.97 21.35 -9.82
C VAL A 13 -13.85 20.17 -10.80
N LEU A 14 -14.84 19.29 -10.88
CA LEU A 14 -14.81 18.18 -11.83
C LEU A 14 -14.87 18.65 -13.29
N SER A 15 -15.50 19.80 -13.55
CA SER A 15 -15.56 20.42 -14.88
C SER A 15 -14.26 21.12 -15.30
N SER A 16 -13.31 21.34 -14.39
CA SER A 16 -12.03 21.98 -14.73
C SER A 16 -11.05 21.07 -15.48
N PHE A 17 -11.33 19.77 -15.55
CA PHE A 17 -10.54 18.81 -16.31
C PHE A 17 -10.74 19.03 -17.82
N GLY A 18 -9.70 19.53 -18.49
CA GLY A 18 -9.71 19.81 -19.92
C GLY A 18 -9.82 18.56 -20.81
N PRO A 19 -10.08 18.75 -22.11
CA PRO A 19 -10.27 17.65 -23.08
C PRO A 19 -9.00 16.79 -23.28
N ASN A 20 -7.81 17.36 -23.04
CA ASN A 20 -6.52 16.68 -23.21
C ASN A 20 -6.02 15.96 -21.94
N SER A 21 -6.87 15.80 -20.92
CA SER A 21 -6.49 15.09 -19.69
C SER A 21 -6.25 13.61 -19.99
N LEU A 22 -5.19 13.03 -19.44
CA LEU A 22 -4.95 11.58 -19.54
C LEU A 22 -6.16 10.80 -19.01
N PRO A 23 -6.74 9.86 -19.79
CA PRO A 23 -8.01 9.21 -19.42
C PRO A 23 -7.98 8.56 -18.02
N ARG A 24 -6.92 7.81 -17.71
CA ARG A 24 -6.78 7.13 -16.42
C ARG A 24 -6.60 8.11 -15.26
N ALA A 25 -5.82 9.17 -15.45
CA ALA A 25 -5.64 10.20 -14.42
C ALA A 25 -6.96 10.94 -14.14
N ARG A 26 -7.73 11.24 -15.20
CA ARG A 26 -9.06 11.87 -15.06
C ARG A 26 -9.99 10.99 -14.25
N GLU A 27 -10.05 9.69 -14.54
CA GLU A 27 -10.87 8.74 -13.80
C GLU A 27 -10.51 8.71 -12.30
N ILE A 28 -9.22 8.54 -11.98
CA ILE A 28 -8.73 8.46 -10.59
C ILE A 28 -8.99 9.77 -9.85
N LEU A 29 -8.59 10.91 -10.41
CA LEU A 29 -8.68 12.20 -9.73
C LEU A 29 -10.14 12.65 -9.54
N THR A 30 -11.00 12.41 -10.53
CA THR A 30 -12.42 12.74 -10.38
C THR A 30 -13.11 11.86 -9.34
N GLY A 31 -12.74 10.58 -9.24
CA GLY A 31 -13.16 9.71 -8.14
C GLY A 31 -12.71 10.23 -6.78
N LEU A 32 -11.41 10.51 -6.62
CA LEU A 32 -10.83 11.05 -5.39
C LEU A 32 -11.53 12.33 -4.94
N ILE A 33 -11.71 13.30 -5.84
CA ILE A 33 -12.35 14.59 -5.53
C ILE A 33 -13.79 14.39 -5.04
N ARG A 34 -14.55 13.47 -5.66
CA ARG A 34 -15.92 13.17 -5.23
C ARG A 34 -15.97 12.65 -3.80
N TYR A 35 -15.15 11.65 -3.48
CA TYR A 35 -15.12 11.06 -2.14
C TYR A 35 -14.57 12.03 -1.09
N LEU A 36 -13.52 12.79 -1.43
CA LEU A 36 -12.94 13.78 -0.54
C LEU A 36 -13.92 14.92 -0.22
N HIS A 37 -14.58 15.48 -1.23
CA HIS A 37 -15.61 16.51 -1.01
C HIS A 37 -16.82 15.96 -0.23
N ALA A 38 -17.19 14.70 -0.45
CA ALA A 38 -18.25 14.07 0.33
C ALA A 38 -17.84 13.91 1.80
N PHE A 39 -16.63 13.42 2.07
CA PHE A 39 -16.06 13.31 3.41
C PHE A 39 -16.03 14.66 4.15
N CYS A 40 -15.49 15.72 3.52
CA CYS A 40 -15.44 17.04 4.14
C CYS A 40 -16.83 17.56 4.54
N ARG A 41 -17.88 17.26 3.76
CA ARG A 41 -19.26 17.62 4.09
C ARG A 41 -19.84 16.76 5.19
N ASP A 42 -19.58 15.45 5.15
CA ASP A 42 -20.10 14.47 6.10
C ASP A 42 -19.63 14.79 7.53
N VAL A 43 -18.36 15.16 7.69
CA VAL A 43 -17.78 15.51 9.00
C VAL A 43 -17.90 17.00 9.34
N ASN A 44 -18.46 17.82 8.45
CA ASN A 44 -18.48 19.29 8.56
C ASN A 44 -17.09 19.88 8.88
N LEU A 45 -16.09 19.50 8.07
CA LEU A 45 -14.68 19.82 8.29
C LEU A 45 -14.45 21.34 8.39
N SER A 46 -13.84 21.78 9.50
CA SER A 46 -13.51 23.19 9.73
C SER A 46 -12.22 23.61 9.02
N PRO A 47 -12.01 24.93 8.78
CA PRO A 47 -10.74 25.45 8.29
C PRO A 47 -9.57 25.09 9.22
N GLU A 48 -9.75 25.15 10.54
CA GLU A 48 -8.72 24.85 11.53
C GLU A 48 -8.26 23.39 11.44
N GLU A 49 -9.21 22.45 11.36
CA GLU A 49 -8.92 21.02 11.17
C GLU A 49 -8.23 20.74 9.83
N LEU A 50 -8.65 21.43 8.76
CA LEU A 50 -7.98 21.34 7.47
C LEU A 50 -6.51 21.76 7.56
N TYR A 51 -6.19 22.85 8.25
CA TYR A 51 -4.81 23.30 8.42
C TYR A 51 -3.98 22.31 9.24
N ILE A 52 -4.57 21.64 10.24
CA ILE A 52 -3.89 20.57 10.98
C ILE A 52 -3.55 19.39 10.05
N ALA A 53 -4.49 18.96 9.21
CA ALA A 53 -4.25 17.88 8.25
C ALA A 53 -3.18 18.26 7.20
N ILE A 54 -3.21 19.51 6.70
CA ILE A 54 -2.21 20.02 5.77
C ILE A 54 -0.82 20.08 6.42
N ASP A 55 -0.71 20.53 7.68
CA ASP A 55 0.56 20.53 8.40
C ASP A 55 1.15 19.12 8.54
N ALA A 56 0.31 18.13 8.88
CA ALA A 56 0.75 16.74 8.97
C ALA A 56 1.31 16.20 7.63
N LEU A 57 0.63 16.47 6.52
CA LEU A 57 1.09 16.09 5.16
C LEU A 57 2.37 16.82 4.76
N ASN A 58 2.49 18.11 5.07
CA ASN A 58 3.70 18.88 4.78
C ASN A 58 4.89 18.34 5.59
N ARG A 59 4.68 18.03 6.87
CA ARG A 59 5.71 17.46 7.74
C ARG A 59 6.15 16.08 7.28
N SER A 60 5.24 15.21 6.83
CA SER A 60 5.61 13.91 6.26
C SER A 60 6.45 14.08 5.01
N GLY A 61 6.07 15.00 4.11
CA GLY A 61 6.85 15.33 2.92
C GLY A 61 8.26 15.84 3.27
N GLN A 62 8.38 16.75 4.24
CA GLN A 62 9.66 17.32 4.67
C GLN A 62 10.58 16.33 5.39
N MET A 63 10.00 15.36 6.11
CA MET A 63 10.75 14.34 6.83
C MET A 63 11.19 13.19 5.93
N SER A 64 10.55 13.03 4.77
CA SER A 64 10.89 12.01 3.78
C SER A 64 12.23 12.30 3.10
N ASN A 65 13.01 11.25 2.86
CA ASN A 65 14.29 11.29 2.17
C ASN A 65 14.52 9.95 1.42
N HIS A 66 15.75 9.67 0.98
CA HIS A 66 16.06 8.44 0.23
C HIS A 66 15.98 7.15 1.08
N GLU A 67 16.08 7.26 2.40
CA GLU A 67 16.00 6.12 3.34
C GLU A 67 14.60 5.96 3.95
N ARG A 68 13.79 7.02 3.96
CA ARG A 68 12.48 7.04 4.63
C ARG A 68 11.42 7.73 3.78
N ASN A 69 10.27 7.09 3.62
CA ASN A 69 9.12 7.68 2.95
C ASN A 69 7.94 7.78 3.92
N GLU A 70 7.84 8.92 4.60
CA GLU A 70 6.84 9.13 5.66
C GLU A 70 5.43 9.30 5.10
N THR A 71 5.29 9.76 3.86
CA THR A 71 3.98 9.81 3.19
C THR A 71 3.48 8.41 2.85
N LEU A 72 4.38 7.48 2.47
CA LEU A 72 4.04 6.06 2.34
C LEU A 72 3.65 5.47 3.70
N LEU A 73 4.38 5.78 4.77
CA LEU A 73 4.02 5.32 6.13
C LEU A 73 2.64 5.83 6.58
N ILE A 74 2.26 7.07 6.23
CA ILE A 74 0.89 7.55 6.46
C ILE A 74 -0.13 6.68 5.68
N SER A 75 0.17 6.32 4.42
CA SER A 75 -0.66 5.40 3.64
C SER A 75 -0.82 4.05 4.34
N ASP A 76 0.24 3.52 4.95
CA ASP A 76 0.20 2.27 5.71
C ASP A 76 -0.67 2.38 6.96
N CYS A 77 -0.52 3.48 7.72
CA CYS A 77 -1.37 3.74 8.90
C CYS A 77 -2.86 3.89 8.54
N LEU A 78 -3.16 4.42 7.36
CA LEU A 78 -4.53 4.55 6.84
C LEU A 78 -5.02 3.24 6.18
N GLY A 79 -4.17 2.23 6.00
CA GLY A 79 -4.49 0.96 5.35
C GLY A 79 -4.67 1.06 3.84
N VAL A 80 -4.22 2.16 3.20
CA VAL A 80 -4.38 2.38 1.76
C VAL A 80 -3.51 1.41 0.96
N GLU A 81 -2.25 1.20 1.37
CA GLU A 81 -1.35 0.27 0.67
C GLU A 81 -1.88 -1.16 0.73
N ALA A 82 -2.29 -1.63 1.91
CA ALA A 82 -2.90 -2.95 2.09
C ALA A 82 -4.19 -3.12 1.28
N LEU A 83 -5.02 -2.08 1.17
CA LEU A 83 -6.23 -2.13 0.33
C LEU A 83 -5.86 -2.31 -1.15
N VAL A 84 -4.91 -1.54 -1.67
CA VAL A 84 -4.45 -1.62 -3.07
C VAL A 84 -3.79 -2.98 -3.35
N ASP A 85 -2.98 -3.49 -2.43
CA ASP A 85 -2.38 -4.83 -2.52
C ASP A 85 -3.48 -5.90 -2.63
N SER A 86 -4.47 -5.87 -1.74
CA SER A 86 -5.57 -6.84 -1.74
C SER A 86 -6.43 -6.80 -3.02
N GLN A 87 -6.60 -5.62 -3.63
CA GLN A 87 -7.32 -5.48 -4.91
C GLN A 87 -6.53 -6.11 -6.06
N THR A 88 -5.21 -5.96 -6.03
CA THR A 88 -4.31 -6.53 -7.03
C THR A 88 -4.23 -8.04 -6.87
N GLN A 89 -4.12 -8.54 -5.64
CA GLN A 89 -4.12 -9.97 -5.32
C GLN A 89 -5.40 -10.65 -5.81
N LYS A 90 -6.58 -10.12 -5.48
CA LYS A 90 -7.88 -10.67 -5.92
C LYS A 90 -8.02 -10.74 -7.44
N ALA A 91 -7.37 -9.84 -8.18
CA ALA A 91 -7.39 -9.87 -9.64
C ALA A 91 -6.52 -11.00 -10.23
N LEU A 92 -5.63 -11.59 -9.43
CA LEU A 92 -4.68 -12.64 -9.81
C LEU A 92 -5.01 -14.01 -9.21
N GLU A 93 -6.02 -14.09 -8.34
CA GLU A 93 -6.25 -15.25 -7.48
C GLU A 93 -6.80 -16.49 -8.18
N ASN A 94 -6.17 -17.62 -7.86
CA ASN A 94 -6.80 -18.92 -7.67
C ASN A 94 -6.88 -19.15 -6.14
N ASP A 95 -8.00 -19.66 -5.61
CA ASP A 95 -8.34 -19.78 -4.17
C ASP A 95 -7.29 -20.49 -3.26
N ASN A 96 -6.27 -21.13 -3.84
CA ASN A 96 -5.28 -21.94 -3.14
C ASN A 96 -3.92 -21.24 -2.93
N SER A 97 -3.77 -19.98 -3.33
CA SER A 97 -2.51 -19.25 -3.20
C SER A 97 -2.29 -18.66 -1.78
N THR A 98 -1.04 -18.43 -1.40
CA THR A 98 -0.72 -17.73 -0.14
C THR A 98 -1.03 -16.25 -0.30
N ASN A 99 -1.73 -15.66 0.69
CA ASN A 99 -2.09 -14.24 0.62
C ASN A 99 -0.85 -13.34 0.57
N SER A 100 -0.93 -12.28 -0.25
CA SER A 100 0.10 -11.25 -0.27
C SER A 100 -0.01 -10.37 0.97
N CYS A 101 1.07 -9.63 1.21
CA CYS A 101 1.12 -8.55 2.17
C CYS A 101 2.06 -7.48 1.63
N ILE A 102 1.85 -6.26 2.09
CA ILE A 102 2.74 -5.13 1.77
C ILE A 102 4.17 -5.43 2.21
N LEU A 103 5.14 -4.93 1.45
CA LEU A 103 6.55 -5.20 1.68
C LEU A 103 7.09 -4.50 2.94
N GLY A 104 6.60 -3.30 3.20
CA GLY A 104 7.09 -2.43 4.28
C GLY A 104 8.48 -1.83 3.99
N PRO A 105 8.94 -0.90 4.85
CA PRO A 105 10.10 -0.05 4.57
C PRO A 105 11.46 -0.72 4.83
N PHE A 106 11.47 -1.96 5.33
CA PHE A 106 12.69 -2.63 5.80
C PHE A 106 13.28 -3.62 4.78
N TYR A 107 12.71 -3.69 3.57
CA TYR A 107 13.26 -4.51 2.51
C TYR A 107 14.61 -3.99 2.02
N THR A 108 15.51 -4.91 1.68
CA THR A 108 16.79 -4.61 1.04
C THR A 108 16.94 -5.52 -0.18
N ALA A 109 17.33 -4.96 -1.33
CA ALA A 109 17.35 -5.67 -2.60
C ALA A 109 18.42 -6.77 -2.74
N ASP A 110 19.46 -6.74 -1.90
CA ASP A 110 20.55 -7.74 -1.92
C ASP A 110 20.82 -8.26 -0.51
N PRO A 111 19.90 -9.07 0.06
CA PRO A 111 20.12 -9.67 1.37
C PRO A 111 21.19 -10.77 1.28
N PRO A 112 21.94 -11.03 2.36
CA PRO A 112 22.85 -12.18 2.44
C PRO A 112 22.13 -13.49 2.10
N ARG A 113 22.83 -14.36 1.36
CA ARG A 113 22.33 -15.67 0.97
C ARG A 113 22.74 -16.72 1.99
N TYR A 114 21.83 -17.64 2.26
CA TYR A 114 22.01 -18.72 3.22
C TYR A 114 21.59 -20.04 2.57
N GLU A 115 22.30 -21.11 2.90
CA GLU A 115 21.93 -22.47 2.54
C GLU A 115 20.72 -22.93 3.39
N LYS A 116 20.03 -23.97 2.89
CA LYS A 116 18.85 -24.50 3.58
C LYS A 116 19.20 -25.01 4.98
N GLY A 117 18.56 -24.43 5.99
CA GLY A 117 18.74 -24.80 7.40
C GLY A 117 19.80 -23.97 8.14
N GLU A 118 20.45 -23.03 7.46
CA GLU A 118 21.33 -22.06 8.11
C GLU A 118 20.56 -21.02 8.93
N SER A 119 21.26 -20.37 9.85
CA SER A 119 20.73 -19.29 10.69
C SER A 119 20.90 -17.94 10.01
N ILE A 120 19.84 -17.14 9.97
CA ILE A 120 19.91 -15.73 9.52
C ILE A 120 20.40 -14.78 10.62
N ILE A 121 20.57 -15.27 11.86
CA ILE A 121 21.02 -14.46 13.00
C ILE A 121 22.52 -14.25 12.89
N GLN A 122 22.93 -13.06 12.42
CA GLN A 122 24.35 -12.69 12.34
C GLN A 122 24.94 -12.22 13.68
N LYS A 123 24.10 -11.65 14.54
CA LYS A 123 24.47 -11.16 15.86
C LYS A 123 23.36 -11.46 16.86
N ASN A 124 23.69 -12.14 17.95
CA ASN A 124 22.74 -12.37 19.03
C ASN A 124 22.54 -11.06 19.84
N LEU A 125 21.34 -10.49 19.77
CA LEU A 125 20.94 -9.29 20.51
C LEU A 125 20.01 -9.62 21.69
N GLY A 126 19.85 -10.90 22.04
CA GLY A 126 18.82 -11.40 22.93
C GLY A 126 17.51 -11.71 22.18
N GLY A 127 16.74 -12.68 22.69
CA GLY A 127 15.49 -13.14 22.07
C GLY A 127 15.34 -14.67 22.13
N GLU A 128 14.14 -15.16 21.85
CA GLU A 128 13.88 -16.59 21.70
C GLU A 128 14.31 -17.04 20.29
N VAL A 129 15.12 -18.09 20.23
CA VAL A 129 15.56 -18.66 18.94
C VAL A 129 14.46 -19.55 18.39
N THR A 130 13.96 -19.20 17.21
CA THR A 130 12.86 -19.93 16.55
C THR A 130 13.36 -20.63 15.30
N PHE A 131 13.03 -21.92 15.17
CA PHE A 131 13.25 -22.68 13.95
C PHE A 131 12.05 -22.53 13.00
N PHE A 132 12.26 -21.95 11.82
CA PHE A 132 11.22 -21.71 10.82
C PHE A 132 11.44 -22.61 9.59
N HIS A 133 10.42 -23.38 9.20
CA HIS A 133 10.49 -24.26 8.04
C HIS A 133 9.13 -24.41 7.34
N GLY A 134 9.16 -24.80 6.06
CA GLY A 134 7.96 -24.96 5.25
C GLY A 134 8.24 -25.67 3.92
N ARG A 135 7.25 -25.66 3.03
CA ARG A 135 7.33 -26.16 1.64
C ARG A 135 6.74 -25.11 0.70
N ILE A 136 7.34 -24.96 -0.48
CA ILE A 136 6.79 -24.16 -1.56
C ILE A 136 6.02 -25.10 -2.48
N LEU A 137 4.73 -24.84 -2.63
CA LEU A 137 3.81 -25.65 -3.42
C LEU A 137 3.26 -24.80 -4.56
N ASP A 138 3.03 -25.43 -5.70
CA ASP A 138 2.31 -24.83 -6.83
C ASP A 138 0.82 -24.70 -6.47
N ALA A 139 0.23 -23.53 -6.73
CA ALA A 139 -1.13 -23.22 -6.27
C ALA A 139 -2.21 -24.05 -6.98
N ASP A 140 -1.95 -24.51 -8.21
CA ASP A 140 -2.92 -25.25 -9.01
C ASP A 140 -2.84 -26.75 -8.76
N THR A 141 -1.62 -27.29 -8.75
CA THR A 141 -1.36 -28.73 -8.65
C THR A 141 -1.14 -29.20 -7.21
N ASN A 142 -0.85 -28.27 -6.29
CA ASN A 142 -0.46 -28.56 -4.90
C ASN A 142 0.81 -29.44 -4.79
N LEU A 143 1.61 -29.51 -5.87
CA LEU A 143 2.85 -30.27 -5.91
C LEU A 143 4.05 -29.41 -5.49
N PRO A 144 5.10 -30.00 -4.90
CA PRO A 144 6.30 -29.25 -4.53
C PRO A 144 7.04 -28.64 -5.72
N VAL A 145 7.43 -27.37 -5.59
CA VAL A 145 8.25 -26.68 -6.59
C VAL A 145 9.72 -26.77 -6.20
N ALA A 146 10.56 -27.34 -7.07
CA ALA A 146 11.99 -27.50 -6.85
C ALA A 146 12.79 -26.25 -7.26
N GLY A 147 13.90 -25.97 -6.57
CA GLY A 147 14.85 -24.91 -6.94
C GLY A 147 14.41 -23.48 -6.62
N MET A 148 13.26 -23.31 -5.94
CA MET A 148 12.77 -21.99 -5.53
C MET A 148 13.51 -21.48 -4.30
N SER A 149 13.86 -20.18 -4.33
CA SER A 149 14.40 -19.46 -3.18
C SER A 149 13.30 -18.66 -2.49
N ASN A 150 13.35 -18.57 -1.16
CA ASN A 150 12.49 -17.69 -0.36
C ASN A 150 13.03 -16.25 -0.26
N THR A 151 14.08 -15.90 -1.01
CA THR A 151 14.79 -14.62 -0.91
C THR A 151 14.73 -13.72 -2.16
N ARG A 152 13.85 -13.99 -3.13
CA ARG A 152 13.75 -13.13 -4.33
C ARG A 152 12.31 -12.96 -4.83
N LEU A 153 11.87 -11.71 -4.93
CA LEU A 153 10.71 -11.28 -5.71
C LEU A 153 11.24 -10.73 -7.04
N GLU A 154 11.29 -11.57 -8.07
CA GLU A 154 11.36 -11.17 -9.48
C GLU A 154 10.38 -12.03 -10.28
#